data_AF-A0A943K0D2-F1
#
_entry.id   AF-A0A943K0D2-F1
#
_cell.length_a   1.000
_cell.length_b   1.000
_cell.length_c   1.000
_cell.angle_alpha   90.00
_cell.angle_beta   90.00
_cell.angle_gamma   90.00
#
_symmetry.space_group_name_H-M   'P 1'
#
loop_
_entity.id
_entity.type
_entity.pdbx_description
1 polymer ?
#
loop_
_entity_poly.entity_id
_entity_poly.type
_entity_poly.pdbx_seq_one_letter_code
_entity_poly.pdbx_strand_id
1 'polypeptide(L)'
;MTIYALFANLAYTLKKRIMKKYPQVINEDYKPFVSVLIPAHNEESVISCTVENILCLNYEKFEVIVIDDRSTDNTASVIKDLERKYDKVKALIRQQGAFPGKSAVLNDAFKIARGDAVLIFDADATVEPDFLSKLVPELEPKDVGAVQARKVIRNKNQNFLTRCQNNEYTMDTYFQVSRDSVKGAVELRGNGELIKREAVEDIGGWNNYTIVDDLDMSTRLHIKGWDVRYCLDAVVYEEGIAYLAPLYKQRRRWLEGTIRRYLEYSGAALTSKKMSLRARIDMMAYISEFIMPLWFLLEILIRAFKVLAKDASPHMLYSSIIIGIAIGVGFFMAARYALRRYDYMPRLDAMFEALETSIYLFIVWFPLVLFIGFKILFMKKDMKWGKTAHGLVQEEEASIKAFLKKELEKTKQYTKEYTEKIKQKIAEKGEK
;
A
#
# COMPACT_ATOMS: atom_id res chain seq x y z
N MET A 1 7.10 4.73 -20.43
CA MET A 1 7.32 5.39 -19.13
C MET A 1 7.81 6.84 -19.24
N THR A 2 8.93 7.15 -19.90
CA THR A 2 9.43 8.55 -19.97
C THR A 2 8.45 9.54 -20.61
N ILE A 3 7.82 9.18 -21.75
CA ILE A 3 6.79 10.02 -22.39
C ILE A 3 5.56 10.18 -21.48
N TYR A 4 5.14 9.09 -20.84
CA TYR A 4 4.05 9.11 -19.87
C TYR A 4 4.36 10.04 -18.68
N ALA A 5 5.58 9.98 -18.14
CA ALA A 5 6.05 10.85 -17.07
C ALA A 5 6.13 12.33 -17.49
N LEU A 6 6.56 12.62 -18.73
CA LEU A 6 6.57 13.99 -19.26
C LEU A 6 5.14 14.53 -19.42
N PHE A 7 4.24 13.72 -19.99
CA PHE A 7 2.83 14.07 -20.14
C PHE A 7 2.15 14.28 -18.79
N ALA A 8 2.38 13.37 -17.84
CA ALA A 8 1.94 13.46 -16.45
C ALA A 8 2.39 14.77 -15.78
N ASN A 9 3.67 15.10 -15.88
CA ASN A 9 4.20 16.35 -15.32
C ASN A 9 3.60 17.59 -15.97
N LEU A 10 3.43 17.57 -17.29
CA LEU A 10 2.78 18.67 -18.02
C LEU A 10 1.32 18.82 -17.57
N ALA A 11 0.57 17.73 -17.52
CA ALA A 11 -0.82 17.73 -17.10
C ALA A 11 -0.99 18.22 -15.66
N TYR A 12 -0.16 17.75 -14.74
CA TYR A 12 -0.14 18.21 -13.36
C TYR A 12 0.18 19.71 -13.26
N THR A 13 1.19 20.19 -14.01
CA THR A 13 1.56 21.61 -14.03
C THR A 13 0.42 22.47 -14.57
N LEU A 14 -0.26 22.01 -15.62
CA LEU A 14 -1.42 22.69 -16.20
C LEU A 14 -2.60 22.69 -15.22
N LYS A 15 -2.94 21.54 -14.61
CA LYS A 15 -4.00 21.46 -13.59
C LYS A 15 -3.70 22.40 -12.44
N LYS A 16 -2.47 22.44 -11.93
CA LYS A 16 -2.06 23.38 -10.87
C LYS A 16 -2.24 24.84 -11.28
N ARG A 17 -1.88 25.21 -12.51
CA ARG A 17 -2.10 26.57 -13.04
C ARG A 17 -3.59 26.90 -13.15
N ILE A 18 -4.40 25.96 -13.60
CA ILE A 18 -5.86 26.10 -13.69
C ILE A 18 -6.46 26.27 -12.30
N MET A 19 -6.13 25.41 -11.33
CA MET A 19 -6.62 25.51 -9.96
C MET A 19 -6.16 26.80 -9.26
N LYS A 20 -4.98 27.32 -9.58
CA LYS A 20 -4.54 28.63 -9.07
C LYS A 20 -5.38 29.78 -9.66
N LYS A 21 -5.77 29.68 -10.93
CA LYS A 21 -6.58 30.69 -11.62
C LYS A 21 -8.07 30.60 -11.25
N TYR A 22 -8.55 29.39 -11.04
CA TYR A 22 -9.93 29.05 -10.71
C TYR A 22 -9.89 28.07 -9.53
N PRO A 23 -9.73 28.56 -8.29
CA PRO A 23 -9.75 27.70 -7.12
C PRO A 23 -11.09 26.98 -7.08
N GLN A 24 -11.06 25.67 -6.80
CA GLN A 24 -12.30 24.97 -6.52
C GLN A 24 -12.92 25.55 -5.25
N VAL A 25 -14.19 25.90 -5.34
CA VAL A 25 -14.99 26.29 -4.19
C VAL A 25 -15.35 25.00 -3.46
N ILE A 26 -14.83 24.82 -2.25
CA ILE A 26 -15.21 23.70 -1.39
C ILE A 26 -16.61 23.99 -0.87
N ASN A 27 -17.54 23.08 -1.11
CA ASN A 27 -18.86 23.15 -0.51
C ASN A 27 -18.79 22.69 0.95
N GLU A 28 -18.76 23.63 1.88
CA GLU A 28 -18.72 23.34 3.31
C GLU A 28 -19.98 22.62 3.83
N ASP A 29 -21.08 22.64 3.06
CA ASP A 29 -22.32 21.94 3.40
C ASP A 29 -22.30 20.47 2.99
N TYR A 30 -21.37 20.05 2.13
CA TYR A 30 -21.20 18.65 1.75
C TYR A 30 -20.56 17.85 2.89
N LYS A 31 -21.41 17.37 3.81
CA LYS A 31 -21.04 16.58 4.98
C LYS A 31 -21.87 15.28 5.04
N PRO A 32 -21.60 14.29 4.16
CA PRO A 32 -22.26 12.99 4.17
C PRO A 32 -22.00 12.24 5.47
N PHE A 33 -22.91 11.36 5.87
CA PHE A 33 -22.60 10.44 6.98
C PHE A 33 -21.60 9.39 6.49
N VAL A 34 -20.51 9.16 7.23
CA VAL A 34 -19.44 8.22 6.86
C VAL A 34 -19.48 6.99 7.76
N SER A 35 -19.56 5.79 7.18
CA SER A 35 -19.30 4.55 7.92
C SER A 35 -17.85 4.13 7.72
N VAL A 36 -17.05 4.20 8.79
CA VAL A 36 -15.66 3.74 8.78
C VAL A 36 -15.62 2.24 9.02
N LEU A 37 -15.00 1.47 8.11
CA LEU A 37 -14.92 0.01 8.16
C LEU A 37 -13.47 -0.40 8.44
N ILE A 38 -13.26 -1.16 9.51
CA ILE A 38 -11.93 -1.61 9.95
C ILE A 38 -11.93 -3.15 10.05
N PRO A 39 -11.57 -3.87 8.97
CA PRO A 39 -11.42 -5.33 9.01
C PRO A 39 -10.18 -5.74 9.81
N ALA A 40 -10.34 -6.69 10.73
CA ALA A 40 -9.29 -7.23 11.59
C ALA A 40 -9.27 -8.76 11.54
N HIS A 41 -8.07 -9.36 11.58
CA HIS A 41 -7.88 -10.81 11.72
C HIS A 41 -6.55 -11.06 12.42
N ASN A 42 -6.58 -11.45 13.68
CA ASN A 42 -5.40 -11.52 14.53
C ASN A 42 -4.64 -10.19 14.65
N GLU A 43 -5.31 -9.15 15.13
CA GLU A 43 -4.81 -7.77 15.24
C GLU A 43 -4.98 -7.23 16.67
N GLU A 44 -4.97 -8.10 17.69
CA GLU A 44 -5.22 -7.73 19.09
C GLU A 44 -4.26 -6.65 19.62
N SER A 45 -3.05 -6.59 19.06
CA SER A 45 -1.98 -5.67 19.46
C SER A 45 -2.16 -4.24 18.92
N VAL A 46 -2.89 -4.05 17.82
CA VAL A 46 -2.97 -2.75 17.11
C VAL A 46 -4.38 -2.17 17.04
N ILE A 47 -5.42 -3.02 17.04
CA ILE A 47 -6.79 -2.58 16.69
C ILE A 47 -7.35 -1.51 17.63
N SER A 48 -7.05 -1.59 18.93
CA SER A 48 -7.51 -0.58 19.90
C SER A 48 -6.92 0.80 19.61
N CYS A 49 -5.63 0.87 19.30
CA CYS A 49 -4.96 2.14 19.02
C CYS A 49 -5.51 2.78 17.75
N THR A 50 -5.75 1.98 16.71
CA THR A 50 -6.36 2.44 15.45
C THR A 50 -7.76 2.99 15.70
N VAL A 51 -8.63 2.25 16.39
CA VAL A 51 -10.01 2.70 16.66
C VAL A 51 -10.02 3.99 17.48
N GLU A 52 -9.21 4.07 18.53
CA GLU A 52 -9.11 5.28 19.36
C GLU A 52 -8.58 6.48 18.58
N ASN A 53 -7.61 6.28 17.67
CA ASN A 53 -7.15 7.34 16.76
C ASN A 53 -8.25 7.81 15.80
N ILE A 54 -9.03 6.90 15.20
CA ILE A 54 -10.16 7.25 14.32
C ILE A 54 -11.25 8.01 15.08
N LEU A 55 -11.49 7.71 16.34
CA LEU A 55 -12.46 8.44 17.16
C LEU A 55 -12.07 9.90 17.43
N CYS A 56 -10.80 10.27 17.24
CA CYS A 56 -10.30 11.64 17.37
C CYS A 56 -10.46 12.50 16.11
N LEU A 57 -11.10 12.00 15.04
CA LEU A 57 -11.35 12.77 13.84
C LEU A 57 -12.25 13.99 14.09
N ASN A 58 -11.87 15.14 13.52
CA ASN A 58 -12.62 16.40 13.54
C ASN A 58 -13.77 16.35 12.53
N TYR A 59 -14.64 15.36 12.67
CA TYR A 59 -15.81 15.14 11.82
C TYR A 59 -16.93 14.53 12.67
N GLU A 60 -18.13 15.11 12.68
CA GLU A 60 -19.17 14.64 13.62
C GLU A 60 -19.96 13.44 13.08
N LYS A 61 -20.26 13.44 11.78
CA LYS A 61 -21.21 12.53 11.12
C LYS A 61 -20.55 11.22 10.69
N PHE A 62 -20.05 10.43 11.65
CA PHE A 62 -19.51 9.11 11.33
C PHE A 62 -19.80 8.07 12.41
N GLU A 63 -19.77 6.80 11.99
CA GLU A 63 -19.72 5.62 12.85
C GLU A 63 -18.48 4.78 12.50
N VAL A 64 -18.03 3.94 13.43
CA VAL A 64 -16.91 3.01 13.22
C VAL A 64 -17.43 1.59 13.36
N ILE A 65 -17.26 0.78 12.33
CA ILE A 65 -17.63 -0.63 12.31
C ILE A 65 -16.32 -1.42 12.27
N VAL A 66 -16.03 -2.12 13.36
CA VAL A 66 -14.82 -2.91 13.52
C VAL A 66 -15.19 -4.38 13.37
N ILE A 67 -14.54 -5.06 12.43
CA ILE A 67 -14.96 -6.39 11.98
C ILE A 67 -13.91 -7.42 12.30
N ASP A 68 -14.24 -8.39 13.15
CA ASP A 68 -13.40 -9.57 13.38
C ASP A 68 -13.67 -10.62 12.31
N ASP A 69 -12.65 -10.94 11.49
CA ASP A 69 -12.70 -12.01 10.49
C ASP A 69 -12.18 -13.33 11.06
N ARG A 70 -12.88 -13.91 12.05
CA ARG A 70 -12.59 -15.27 12.54
C ARG A 70 -11.17 -15.36 13.13
N SER A 71 -10.84 -14.38 13.97
CA SER A 71 -9.53 -14.37 14.64
C SER A 71 -9.38 -15.55 15.59
N THR A 72 -8.15 -15.99 15.77
CA THR A 72 -7.75 -17.04 16.71
C THR A 72 -7.11 -16.49 17.99
N ASP A 73 -6.79 -15.20 18.02
CA ASP A 73 -6.29 -14.47 19.19
C ASP A 73 -7.44 -13.71 19.90
N ASN A 74 -7.14 -12.75 20.78
CA ASN A 74 -8.14 -12.00 21.52
C ASN A 74 -8.78 -10.83 20.75
N THR A 75 -8.55 -10.69 19.44
CA THR A 75 -9.08 -9.58 18.62
C THR A 75 -10.59 -9.39 18.80
N ALA A 76 -11.36 -10.49 18.76
CA ALA A 76 -12.81 -10.44 18.94
C ALA A 76 -13.25 -9.90 20.32
N SER A 77 -12.47 -10.16 21.37
CA SER A 77 -12.73 -9.62 22.71
C SER A 77 -12.44 -8.13 22.75
N VAL A 78 -11.28 -7.71 22.23
CA VAL A 78 -10.88 -6.29 22.19
C VAL A 78 -11.92 -5.46 21.42
N ILE A 79 -12.43 -5.97 20.29
CA ILE A 79 -13.46 -5.28 19.50
C ILE A 79 -14.77 -5.10 20.28
N LYS A 80 -15.21 -6.11 21.04
CA LYS A 80 -16.41 -5.98 21.89
C LYS A 80 -16.20 -4.99 23.04
N ASP A 81 -14.99 -4.90 23.58
CA ASP A 81 -14.65 -3.93 24.62
C ASP A 81 -14.74 -2.50 24.08
N LEU A 82 -14.28 -2.27 22.85
CA LEU A 82 -14.38 -0.98 22.17
C LEU A 82 -15.83 -0.56 21.91
N GLU A 83 -16.69 -1.48 21.46
CA GLU A 83 -18.13 -1.21 21.30
C GLU A 83 -18.80 -0.85 22.64
N ARG A 84 -18.45 -1.52 23.73
CA ARG A 84 -18.98 -1.18 25.07
C ARG A 84 -18.48 0.16 25.60
N LYS A 85 -17.29 0.58 25.19
CA LYS A 85 -16.63 1.81 25.66
C LYS A 85 -17.06 3.06 24.87
N TYR A 86 -17.41 2.91 23.60
CA TYR A 86 -17.62 4.04 22.68
C TYR A 86 -18.90 3.90 21.86
N ASP A 87 -19.85 4.84 22.03
CA ASP A 87 -21.15 4.82 21.34
C ASP A 87 -21.09 4.85 19.81
N LYS A 88 -19.99 5.38 19.25
CA LYS A 88 -19.76 5.42 17.80
C LYS A 88 -19.25 4.10 17.21
N VAL A 89 -18.84 3.16 18.05
CA VAL A 89 -18.22 1.89 17.63
C VAL A 89 -19.27 0.78 17.60
N LYS A 90 -19.24 -0.03 16.54
CA LYS A 90 -20.02 -1.26 16.40
C LYS A 90 -19.10 -2.43 16.10
N ALA A 91 -19.32 -3.53 16.80
CA ALA A 91 -18.62 -4.78 16.57
C ALA A 91 -19.36 -5.66 15.55
N LEU A 92 -18.64 -6.19 14.57
CA LEU A 92 -19.13 -7.28 13.73
C LEU A 92 -18.20 -8.49 13.87
N ILE A 93 -18.66 -9.53 14.56
CA ILE A 93 -17.88 -10.77 14.74
C ILE A 93 -18.35 -11.80 13.73
N ARG A 94 -17.49 -12.14 12.76
CA ARG A 94 -17.84 -13.10 11.70
C ARG A 94 -17.74 -14.53 12.20
N GLN A 95 -18.67 -15.38 11.78
CA GLN A 95 -18.68 -16.80 12.13
C GLN A 95 -17.53 -17.56 11.44
N GLN A 96 -17.01 -18.63 12.05
CA GLN A 96 -15.88 -19.41 11.52
C GLN A 96 -16.08 -19.93 10.08
N GLY A 97 -17.33 -20.23 9.69
CA GLY A 97 -17.69 -20.69 8.34
C GLY A 97 -17.89 -19.57 7.30
N ALA A 98 -17.74 -18.30 7.67
CA ALA A 98 -17.90 -17.17 6.76
C ALA A 98 -16.83 -17.18 5.66
N PHE A 99 -17.19 -16.65 4.49
CA PHE A 99 -16.28 -16.59 3.35
C PHE A 99 -15.02 -15.78 3.71
N PRO A 100 -13.80 -16.30 3.48
CA PRO A 100 -12.56 -15.66 3.91
C PRO A 100 -12.18 -14.45 3.06
N GLY A 101 -11.36 -13.57 3.62
CA GLY A 101 -10.71 -12.50 2.86
C GLY A 101 -11.41 -11.14 2.97
N LYS A 102 -10.62 -10.08 2.84
CA LYS A 102 -11.02 -8.68 3.07
C LYS A 102 -12.29 -8.28 2.32
N SER A 103 -12.44 -8.66 1.04
CA SER A 103 -13.66 -8.41 0.26
C SER A 103 -14.94 -8.88 0.95
N ALA A 104 -14.93 -10.11 1.48
CA ALA A 104 -16.12 -10.69 2.09
C ALA A 104 -16.42 -10.03 3.45
N VAL A 105 -15.37 -9.67 4.19
CA VAL A 105 -15.47 -8.88 5.42
C VAL A 105 -16.13 -7.53 5.15
N LEU A 106 -15.65 -6.81 4.13
CA LEU A 106 -16.19 -5.50 3.73
C LEU A 106 -17.63 -5.61 3.21
N ASN A 107 -17.97 -6.64 2.43
CA ASN A 107 -19.33 -6.90 1.99
C ASN A 107 -20.29 -7.17 3.15
N ASP A 108 -19.87 -7.91 4.18
CA ASP A 108 -20.70 -8.16 5.36
C ASP A 108 -20.87 -6.88 6.20
N ALA A 109 -19.80 -6.10 6.36
CA ALA A 109 -19.85 -4.81 7.05
C ALA A 109 -20.74 -3.79 6.34
N PHE A 110 -20.71 -3.77 5.00
CA PHE A 110 -21.49 -2.83 4.19
C PHE A 110 -23.00 -2.98 4.38
N LYS A 111 -23.48 -4.19 4.69
CA LYS A 111 -24.90 -4.46 4.95
C LYS A 111 -25.44 -3.76 6.20
N ILE A 112 -24.56 -3.50 7.18
CA ILE A 112 -24.93 -2.86 8.45
C ILE A 112 -24.45 -1.39 8.54
N ALA A 113 -23.60 -0.97 7.60
CA ALA A 113 -23.15 0.40 7.45
C ALA A 113 -24.32 1.31 7.03
N ARG A 114 -24.46 2.48 7.67
CA ARG A 114 -25.56 3.43 7.41
C ARG A 114 -25.14 4.67 6.62
N GLY A 115 -23.84 4.90 6.48
CA GLY A 115 -23.33 6.12 5.86
C GLY A 115 -23.55 6.21 4.37
N ASP A 116 -23.73 7.43 3.88
CA ASP A 116 -23.80 7.79 2.46
C ASP A 116 -22.45 7.54 1.75
N ALA A 117 -21.37 7.49 2.54
CA ALA A 117 -20.05 7.05 2.10
C ALA A 117 -19.45 6.04 3.10
N VAL A 118 -18.56 5.19 2.59
CA VAL A 118 -17.80 4.22 3.38
C VAL A 118 -16.31 4.52 3.28
N LEU A 119 -15.64 4.53 4.42
CA LEU A 119 -14.19 4.75 4.52
C LEU A 119 -13.53 3.48 5.03
N ILE A 120 -12.57 2.94 4.30
CA ILE A 120 -11.88 1.70 4.69
C ILE A 120 -10.50 2.03 5.23
N PHE A 121 -10.18 1.46 6.40
CA PHE A 121 -8.85 1.47 6.98
C PHE A 121 -8.38 0.06 7.28
N ASP A 122 -7.08 -0.18 7.17
CA ASP A 122 -6.46 -1.38 7.74
C ASP A 122 -6.39 -1.27 9.28
N ALA A 123 -6.26 -2.42 9.95
CA ALA A 123 -6.29 -2.51 11.41
C ALA A 123 -5.11 -1.81 12.13
N ASP A 124 -4.06 -1.45 11.40
CA ASP A 124 -2.87 -0.73 11.88
C ASP A 124 -2.82 0.73 11.42
N ALA A 125 -3.90 1.27 10.85
CA ALA A 125 -3.94 2.62 10.31
C ALA A 125 -3.82 3.70 11.40
N THR A 126 -3.21 4.83 11.05
CA THR A 126 -3.21 6.04 11.87
C THR A 126 -3.36 7.24 10.96
N VAL A 127 -4.15 8.23 11.39
CA VAL A 127 -4.45 9.44 10.64
C VAL A 127 -4.42 10.67 11.54
N GLU A 128 -4.31 11.84 10.90
CA GLU A 128 -4.44 13.13 11.57
C GLU A 128 -5.92 13.48 11.83
N PRO A 129 -6.25 14.28 12.85
CA PRO A 129 -7.63 14.67 13.17
C PRO A 129 -8.38 15.32 11.99
N ASP A 130 -7.68 16.01 11.09
CA ASP A 130 -8.26 16.68 9.92
C ASP A 130 -8.36 15.80 8.66
N PHE A 131 -8.15 14.48 8.79
CA PHE A 131 -8.15 13.55 7.65
C PHE A 131 -9.45 13.58 6.85
N LEU A 132 -10.60 13.45 7.51
CA LEU A 132 -11.91 13.43 6.84
C LEU A 132 -12.28 14.79 6.23
N SER A 133 -11.93 15.90 6.88
CA SER A 133 -12.24 17.24 6.35
C SER A 133 -11.47 17.54 5.06
N LYS A 134 -10.31 16.91 4.85
CA LYS A 134 -9.55 16.97 3.58
C LYS A 134 -10.07 16.00 2.53
N LEU A 135 -10.55 14.82 2.94
CA LEU A 135 -10.92 13.74 2.02
C LEU A 135 -12.35 13.87 1.47
N VAL A 136 -13.31 14.27 2.32
CA VAL A 136 -14.74 14.37 1.98
C VAL A 136 -15.04 15.33 0.82
N PRO A 137 -14.45 16.55 0.76
CA PRO A 137 -14.72 17.48 -0.34
C PRO A 137 -14.43 16.92 -1.74
N GLU A 138 -13.39 16.09 -1.87
CA GLU A 138 -13.04 15.47 -3.16
C GLU A 138 -14.09 14.46 -3.66
N LEU A 139 -14.97 13.97 -2.77
CA LEU A 139 -16.06 13.05 -3.08
C LEU A 139 -17.32 13.78 -3.56
N GLU A 140 -17.45 15.10 -3.35
CA GLU A 140 -18.65 15.86 -3.68
C GLU A 140 -19.10 15.72 -5.15
N PRO A 141 -18.20 15.83 -6.16
CA PRO A 141 -18.64 15.84 -7.56
C PRO A 141 -19.44 14.58 -7.91
N LYS A 142 -20.55 14.75 -8.63
CA LYS A 142 -21.50 13.66 -8.91
C LYS A 142 -20.87 12.50 -9.69
N ASP A 143 -19.88 12.75 -10.53
CA ASP A 143 -19.17 11.74 -11.30
C ASP A 143 -18.12 10.98 -10.47
N VAL A 144 -17.73 11.47 -9.30
CA VAL A 144 -16.72 10.84 -8.45
C VAL A 144 -17.36 9.75 -7.61
N GLY A 145 -16.90 8.51 -7.78
CA GLY A 145 -17.36 7.36 -6.99
C GLY A 145 -16.48 7.09 -5.77
N ALA A 146 -15.19 7.45 -5.82
CA ALA A 146 -14.24 7.19 -4.74
C ALA A 146 -13.08 8.21 -4.69
N VAL A 147 -12.46 8.31 -3.52
CA VAL A 147 -11.25 9.10 -3.26
C VAL A 147 -10.24 8.25 -2.49
N GLN A 148 -9.01 8.16 -3.01
CA GLN A 148 -7.89 7.51 -2.33
C GLN A 148 -7.04 8.55 -1.59
N ALA A 149 -6.79 8.33 -0.29
CA ALA A 149 -5.85 9.12 0.48
C ALA A 149 -4.39 8.74 0.19
N ARG A 150 -3.45 9.62 0.54
CA ARG A 150 -2.02 9.34 0.43
C ARG A 150 -1.59 8.34 1.50
N LYS A 151 -0.84 7.30 1.10
CA LYS A 151 -0.23 6.34 2.02
C LYS A 151 1.20 6.71 2.38
N VAL A 152 1.57 6.55 3.65
CA VAL A 152 2.94 6.78 4.16
C VAL A 152 3.32 5.68 5.15
N ILE A 153 4.57 5.22 5.09
CA ILE A 153 5.09 4.23 6.05
C ILE A 153 5.53 4.94 7.33
N ARG A 154 4.92 4.59 8.47
CA ARG A 154 5.19 5.22 9.77
C ARG A 154 6.61 4.94 10.27
N ASN A 155 7.02 3.69 10.19
CA ASN A 155 8.34 3.19 10.62
C ASN A 155 9.40 3.26 9.50
N LYS A 156 9.29 4.21 8.56
CA LYS A 156 10.20 4.31 7.40
C LYS A 156 11.69 4.44 7.74
N ASN A 157 11.99 4.91 8.96
CA ASN A 157 13.36 5.09 9.44
C ASN A 157 13.91 3.85 10.17
N GLN A 158 13.14 2.77 10.28
CA GLN A 158 13.53 1.58 11.04
C GLN A 158 14.68 0.82 10.36
N ASN A 159 14.60 0.61 9.04
CA ASN A 159 15.63 -0.10 8.29
C ASN A 159 15.55 0.19 6.78
N PHE A 160 16.47 -0.41 6.01
CA PHE A 160 16.51 -0.28 4.56
C PHE A 160 15.20 -0.67 3.87
N LEU A 161 14.54 -1.75 4.29
CA LEU A 161 13.32 -2.25 3.66
C LEU A 161 12.13 -1.32 3.90
N THR A 162 11.95 -0.84 5.12
CA THR A 162 10.87 0.11 5.48
C THR A 162 11.06 1.45 4.78
N ARG A 163 12.30 1.92 4.64
CA ARG A 163 12.64 3.10 3.84
C ARG A 163 12.30 2.91 2.36
N CYS A 164 12.72 1.80 1.76
CA CYS A 164 12.40 1.49 0.37
C CYS A 164 10.89 1.39 0.13
N GLN A 165 10.13 0.80 1.05
CA GLN A 165 8.66 0.75 0.98
C GLN A 165 8.02 2.15 1.02
N ASN A 166 8.52 3.04 1.88
CA ASN A 166 8.07 4.44 1.86
C ASN A 166 8.36 5.10 0.50
N ASN A 167 9.54 4.87 -0.05
CA ASN A 167 9.95 5.48 -1.30
C ASN A 167 9.15 4.95 -2.49
N GLU A 168 8.76 3.67 -2.48
CA GLU A 168 7.78 3.12 -3.40
C GLU A 168 6.42 3.81 -3.28
N TYR A 169 5.91 4.05 -2.06
CA TYR A 169 4.63 4.75 -1.85
C TYR A 169 4.69 6.21 -2.29
N THR A 170 5.83 6.88 -2.07
CA THR A 170 6.06 8.23 -2.57
C THR A 170 6.12 8.24 -4.10
N MET A 171 6.71 7.23 -4.73
CA MET A 171 6.67 7.06 -6.18
C MET A 171 5.26 6.74 -6.69
N ASP A 172 4.48 5.92 -5.98
CA ASP A 172 3.06 5.68 -6.29
C ASP A 172 2.24 6.97 -6.19
N THR A 173 2.47 7.79 -5.16
CA THR A 173 1.88 9.12 -5.00
C THR A 173 2.12 9.97 -6.26
N TYR A 174 3.35 9.97 -6.79
CA TYR A 174 3.67 10.67 -8.02
C TYR A 174 2.82 10.20 -9.21
N PHE A 175 2.67 8.89 -9.39
CA PHE A 175 1.84 8.33 -10.47
C PHE A 175 0.35 8.64 -10.27
N GLN A 176 -0.16 8.49 -9.05
CA GLN A 176 -1.57 8.68 -8.73
C GLN A 176 -2.00 10.16 -8.87
N VAL A 177 -1.18 11.09 -8.39
CA VAL A 177 -1.40 12.53 -8.62
C VAL A 177 -1.38 12.85 -10.12
N SER A 178 -0.50 12.18 -10.87
CA SER A 178 -0.41 12.36 -12.32
C SER A 178 -1.67 11.86 -13.04
N ARG A 179 -2.17 10.69 -12.66
CA ARG A 179 -3.43 10.12 -13.17
C ARG A 179 -4.62 11.01 -12.84
N ASP A 180 -4.72 11.46 -11.58
CA ASP A 180 -5.75 12.37 -11.11
C ASP A 180 -5.72 13.72 -11.88
N SER A 181 -4.52 14.15 -12.31
CA SER A 181 -4.37 15.40 -13.05
C SER A 181 -5.03 15.40 -14.44
N VAL A 182 -5.20 14.21 -15.03
CA VAL A 182 -5.80 14.02 -16.35
C VAL A 182 -7.19 13.41 -16.29
N LYS A 183 -7.75 13.16 -15.09
CA LYS A 183 -8.92 12.28 -14.89
C LYS A 183 -8.69 10.91 -15.56
N GLY A 184 -7.52 10.33 -15.29
CA GLY A 184 -7.10 9.01 -15.72
C GLY A 184 -7.62 7.92 -14.78
N ALA A 185 -6.99 6.74 -14.80
CA ALA A 185 -7.41 5.61 -13.99
C ALA A 185 -6.71 5.60 -12.63
N VAL A 186 -7.05 6.55 -11.77
CA VAL A 186 -6.63 6.53 -10.36
C VAL A 186 -7.13 5.25 -9.71
N GLU A 187 -6.25 4.59 -8.97
CA GLU A 187 -6.55 3.33 -8.31
C GLU A 187 -6.57 3.48 -6.78
N LEU A 188 -7.47 2.78 -6.13
CA LEU A 188 -7.49 2.60 -4.68
C LEU A 188 -6.31 1.71 -4.24
N ARG A 189 -5.95 1.83 -2.96
CA ARG A 189 -4.77 1.20 -2.31
C ARG A 189 -5.11 0.52 -0.99
N GLY A 190 -6.40 0.22 -0.77
CA GLY A 190 -6.91 -0.65 0.29
C GLY A 190 -6.90 -0.04 1.69
N ASN A 191 -6.30 1.13 1.87
CA ASN A 191 -6.21 1.84 3.15
C ASN A 191 -6.42 3.34 2.89
N GLY A 192 -7.31 3.96 3.65
CA GLY A 192 -7.69 5.36 3.46
C GLY A 192 -8.48 5.60 2.16
N GLU A 193 -9.37 4.67 1.79
CA GLU A 193 -10.24 4.79 0.62
C GLU A 193 -11.66 5.20 1.04
N LEU A 194 -12.12 6.37 0.59
CA LEU A 194 -13.48 6.86 0.82
C LEU A 194 -14.31 6.64 -0.45
N ILE A 195 -15.37 5.85 -0.37
CA ILE A 195 -16.20 5.48 -1.52
C ILE A 195 -17.66 5.86 -1.25
N LYS A 196 -18.33 6.44 -2.26
CA LYS A 196 -19.76 6.67 -2.20
C LYS A 196 -20.54 5.36 -2.14
N ARG A 197 -21.55 5.30 -1.28
CA ARG A 197 -22.47 4.16 -1.19
C ARG A 197 -23.06 3.78 -2.55
N GLU A 198 -23.58 4.76 -3.28
CA GLU A 198 -24.17 4.56 -4.62
C GLU A 198 -23.19 3.89 -5.60
N ALA A 199 -21.91 4.23 -5.50
CA ALA A 199 -20.88 3.67 -6.37
C ALA A 199 -20.56 2.21 -5.98
N VAL A 200 -20.51 1.89 -4.69
CA VAL A 200 -20.39 0.50 -4.19
C VAL A 200 -21.57 -0.35 -4.65
N GLU A 201 -22.78 0.18 -4.54
CA GLU A 201 -24.01 -0.49 -4.96
C GLU A 201 -24.06 -0.72 -6.49
N ASP A 202 -23.69 0.27 -7.31
CA ASP A 202 -23.68 0.15 -8.78
C ASP A 202 -22.68 -0.91 -9.29
N ILE A 203 -21.53 -1.05 -8.61
CA ILE A 203 -20.54 -2.09 -8.97
C ILE A 203 -20.84 -3.45 -8.34
N GLY A 204 -21.84 -3.54 -7.46
CA GLY A 204 -22.25 -4.79 -6.79
C GLY A 204 -21.38 -5.21 -5.60
N GLY A 205 -20.76 -4.26 -4.89
CA GLY A 205 -19.91 -4.53 -3.73
C GLY A 205 -18.48 -4.96 -4.08
N TRP A 206 -17.79 -5.60 -3.13
CA TRP A 206 -16.43 -6.13 -3.32
C TRP A 206 -16.47 -7.52 -3.96
N ASN A 207 -15.52 -7.82 -4.85
CA ASN A 207 -15.40 -9.14 -5.45
C ASN A 207 -14.77 -10.12 -4.45
N ASN A 208 -15.49 -11.16 -4.01
CA ASN A 208 -14.96 -12.14 -3.06
C ASN A 208 -13.87 -13.05 -3.65
N TYR A 209 -13.72 -13.09 -4.98
CA TYR A 209 -12.80 -14.01 -5.67
C TYR A 209 -11.52 -13.32 -6.16
N THR A 210 -11.32 -12.04 -5.87
CA THR A 210 -10.07 -11.33 -6.17
C THR A 210 -9.05 -11.44 -5.04
N ILE A 211 -7.78 -11.24 -5.40
CA ILE A 211 -6.64 -11.19 -4.48
C ILE A 211 -6.38 -9.75 -4.00
N VAL A 212 -6.81 -8.76 -4.79
CA VAL A 212 -6.59 -7.32 -4.61
C VAL A 212 -7.94 -6.62 -4.76
N ASP A 213 -8.62 -6.45 -3.63
CA ASP A 213 -10.00 -5.96 -3.54
C ASP A 213 -10.14 -4.50 -3.99
N ASP A 214 -9.22 -3.66 -3.56
CA ASP A 214 -9.06 -2.25 -3.90
C ASP A 214 -8.87 -2.01 -5.41
N LEU A 215 -7.93 -2.71 -6.03
CA LEU A 215 -7.61 -2.59 -7.45
C LEU A 215 -8.76 -3.11 -8.32
N ASP A 216 -9.35 -4.25 -7.96
CA ASP A 216 -10.52 -4.82 -8.63
C ASP A 216 -11.68 -3.81 -8.64
N MET A 217 -11.98 -3.26 -7.47
CA MET A 217 -13.01 -2.26 -7.30
C MET A 217 -12.74 -0.99 -8.12
N SER A 218 -11.51 -0.49 -8.11
CA SER A 218 -11.10 0.67 -8.93
C SER A 218 -11.40 0.45 -10.41
N THR A 219 -11.06 -0.73 -10.94
CA THR A 219 -11.32 -1.06 -12.35
C THR A 219 -12.82 -1.10 -12.64
N ARG A 220 -13.62 -1.72 -11.76
CA ARG A 220 -15.07 -1.80 -11.95
C ARG A 220 -15.74 -0.42 -11.88
N LEU A 221 -15.29 0.45 -10.99
CA LEU A 221 -15.72 1.86 -10.91
C LEU A 221 -15.47 2.58 -12.25
N HIS A 222 -14.24 2.55 -12.75
CA HIS A 222 -13.88 3.18 -14.04
C HIS A 222 -14.68 2.59 -15.21
N ILE A 223 -14.88 1.26 -15.25
CA ILE A 223 -15.67 0.59 -16.30
C ILE A 223 -17.14 1.05 -16.27
N LYS A 224 -17.69 1.31 -15.09
CA LYS A 224 -19.04 1.85 -14.89
C LYS A 224 -19.14 3.35 -15.14
N GLY A 225 -18.02 4.04 -15.31
CA GLY A 225 -17.96 5.47 -15.63
C GLY A 225 -17.80 6.38 -14.42
N TRP A 226 -17.57 5.82 -13.22
CA TRP A 226 -17.21 6.59 -12.03
C TRP A 226 -15.77 7.07 -12.13
N ASP A 227 -15.54 8.32 -11.75
CA ASP A 227 -14.20 8.88 -11.55
C ASP A 227 -13.68 8.48 -10.17
N VAL A 228 -12.36 8.30 -10.06
CA VAL A 228 -11.67 8.04 -8.80
C VAL A 228 -10.66 9.15 -8.62
N ARG A 229 -10.69 9.82 -7.47
CA ARG A 229 -9.82 10.96 -7.17
C ARG A 229 -8.70 10.54 -6.22
N TYR A 230 -7.61 11.29 -6.22
CA TYR A 230 -6.51 11.11 -5.29
C TYR A 230 -6.33 12.35 -4.42
N CYS A 231 -6.50 12.21 -3.10
CA CYS A 231 -6.30 13.29 -2.15
C CYS A 231 -4.89 13.25 -1.58
N LEU A 232 -4.07 14.22 -1.97
CA LEU A 232 -2.67 14.31 -1.53
C LEU A 232 -2.53 14.76 -0.07
N ASP A 233 -3.46 15.58 0.41
CA ASP A 233 -3.37 16.26 1.71
C ASP A 233 -3.90 15.40 2.87
N ALA A 234 -4.78 14.43 2.59
CA ALA A 234 -5.21 13.41 3.54
C ALA A 234 -4.19 12.27 3.55
N VAL A 235 -3.56 12.02 4.70
CA VAL A 235 -2.49 11.01 4.83
C VAL A 235 -2.93 9.90 5.79
N VAL A 236 -2.78 8.65 5.34
CA VAL A 236 -2.89 7.45 6.17
C VAL A 236 -1.51 6.84 6.39
N TYR A 237 -1.18 6.63 7.66
CA TYR A 237 0.07 6.03 8.10
C TYR A 237 -0.14 4.56 8.46
N GLU A 238 0.67 3.68 7.90
CA GLU A 238 0.65 2.24 8.18
C GLU A 238 2.03 1.71 8.56
N GLU A 239 2.07 0.51 9.13
CA GLU A 239 3.31 -0.16 9.50
C GLU A 239 3.93 -0.86 8.28
N GLY A 240 5.15 -0.47 7.93
CA GLY A 240 5.96 -1.10 6.90
C GLY A 240 6.60 -2.40 7.41
N ILE A 241 6.80 -3.34 6.49
CA ILE A 241 7.32 -4.67 6.82
C ILE A 241 8.83 -4.62 7.01
N ALA A 242 9.31 -4.94 8.22
CA ALA A 242 10.74 -4.89 8.53
C ALA A 242 11.57 -6.04 7.93
N TYR A 243 10.93 -7.12 7.45
CA TYR A 243 11.58 -8.36 7.03
C TYR A 243 11.31 -8.72 5.57
N LEU A 244 12.34 -9.24 4.88
CA LEU A 244 12.28 -9.51 3.44
C LEU A 244 11.28 -10.61 3.07
N ALA A 245 11.22 -11.71 3.83
CA ALA A 245 10.34 -12.84 3.52
C ALA A 245 8.84 -12.47 3.53
N PRO A 246 8.29 -11.83 4.59
CA PRO A 246 6.90 -11.36 4.57
C PRO A 246 6.67 -10.25 3.52
N LEU A 247 7.64 -9.37 3.29
CA LEU A 247 7.56 -8.35 2.24
C LEU A 247 7.42 -8.98 0.85
N TYR A 248 8.26 -9.97 0.53
CA TYR A 248 8.20 -10.68 -0.73
C TYR A 248 6.85 -11.40 -0.93
N LYS A 249 6.29 -12.01 0.12
CA LYS A 249 4.94 -12.62 0.08
C LYS A 249 3.86 -11.58 -0.24
N GLN A 250 3.94 -10.39 0.37
CA GLN A 250 3.01 -9.29 0.10
C GLN A 250 3.12 -8.79 -1.34
N ARG A 251 4.33 -8.50 -1.83
CA ARG A 251 4.52 -7.99 -3.21
C ARG A 251 4.14 -9.01 -4.26
N ARG A 252 4.40 -10.30 -4.01
CA ARG A 252 3.90 -11.39 -4.87
C ARG A 252 2.39 -11.35 -5.02
N ARG A 253 1.68 -11.19 -3.89
CA ARG A 253 0.21 -11.11 -3.85
C ARG A 253 -0.30 -9.91 -4.64
N TRP A 254 0.29 -8.74 -4.44
CA TRP A 254 -0.08 -7.52 -5.16
C TRP A 254 0.15 -7.63 -6.65
N LEU A 255 1.32 -8.13 -7.06
CA LEU A 255 1.66 -8.26 -8.47
C LEU A 255 0.78 -9.26 -9.20
N GLU A 256 0.58 -10.44 -8.62
CA GLU A 256 -0.30 -11.46 -9.18
C GLU A 256 -1.74 -10.96 -9.28
N GLY A 257 -2.26 -10.33 -8.22
CA GLY A 257 -3.58 -9.73 -8.23
C GLY A 257 -3.74 -8.66 -9.31
N THR A 258 -2.75 -7.77 -9.45
CA THR A 258 -2.76 -6.67 -10.43
C THR A 258 -2.84 -7.20 -11.86
N ILE A 259 -1.96 -8.14 -12.23
CA ILE A 259 -1.92 -8.70 -13.59
C ILE A 259 -3.20 -9.49 -13.89
N ARG A 260 -3.66 -10.33 -12.95
CA ARG A 260 -4.89 -11.12 -13.12
C ARG A 260 -6.11 -10.24 -13.32
N ARG A 261 -6.27 -9.20 -12.49
CA ARG A 261 -7.34 -8.21 -12.63
C ARG A 261 -7.33 -7.58 -14.02
N TYR A 262 -6.17 -7.14 -14.51
CA TYR A 262 -6.08 -6.55 -15.83
C TYR A 262 -6.49 -7.51 -16.95
N LEU A 263 -6.08 -8.77 -16.87
CA LEU A 263 -6.49 -9.80 -17.83
C LEU A 263 -8.01 -10.00 -17.80
N GLU A 264 -8.58 -10.16 -16.60
CA GLU A 264 -10.02 -10.40 -16.39
C GLU A 264 -10.90 -9.27 -16.92
N TYR A 265 -10.51 -8.01 -16.70
CA TYR A 265 -11.31 -6.85 -17.09
C TYR A 265 -10.88 -6.19 -18.40
N SER A 266 -9.84 -6.68 -19.08
CA SER A 266 -9.29 -6.08 -20.32
C SER A 266 -10.36 -5.86 -21.38
N GLY A 267 -11.18 -6.88 -21.67
CA GLY A 267 -12.27 -6.79 -22.63
C GLY A 267 -13.29 -5.72 -22.24
N ALA A 268 -13.77 -5.75 -20.99
CA ALA A 268 -14.76 -4.80 -20.49
C ALA A 268 -14.22 -3.35 -20.48
N ALA A 269 -12.95 -3.13 -20.14
CA ALA A 269 -12.31 -1.82 -20.19
C ALA A 269 -12.20 -1.27 -21.63
N LEU A 270 -11.94 -2.15 -22.61
CA LEU A 270 -11.87 -1.77 -24.02
C LEU A 270 -13.25 -1.49 -24.63
N THR A 271 -14.28 -2.26 -24.24
CA THR A 271 -15.61 -2.20 -24.88
C THR A 271 -16.62 -1.31 -24.15
N SER A 272 -16.39 -0.96 -22.87
CA SER A 272 -17.35 -0.15 -22.11
C SER A 272 -17.50 1.25 -22.70
N LYS A 273 -18.74 1.63 -23.01
CA LYS A 273 -19.10 2.98 -23.47
C LYS A 273 -19.13 4.02 -22.34
N LYS A 274 -19.29 3.59 -21.09
CA LYS A 274 -19.33 4.48 -19.92
C LYS A 274 -17.94 4.92 -19.46
N MET A 275 -16.94 4.06 -19.67
CA MET A 275 -15.57 4.35 -19.29
C MET A 275 -14.99 5.50 -20.12
N SER A 276 -14.34 6.45 -19.43
CA SER A 276 -13.69 7.58 -20.10
C SER A 276 -12.52 7.11 -20.97
N LEU A 277 -12.32 7.78 -22.12
CA LEU A 277 -11.19 7.48 -23.01
C LEU A 277 -9.83 7.68 -22.30
N ARG A 278 -9.75 8.66 -21.39
CA ARG A 278 -8.53 8.98 -20.65
C ARG A 278 -8.16 7.88 -19.67
N ALA A 279 -9.13 7.40 -18.88
CA ALA A 279 -8.94 6.25 -18.00
C ALA A 279 -8.58 4.99 -18.79
N ARG A 280 -9.19 4.77 -19.96
CA ARG A 280 -8.89 3.61 -20.82
C ARG A 280 -7.44 3.64 -21.30
N ILE A 281 -6.99 4.77 -21.86
CA ILE A 281 -5.60 4.92 -22.33
C ILE A 281 -4.63 4.76 -21.17
N ASP A 282 -4.94 5.33 -20.00
CA ASP A 282 -4.11 5.26 -18.81
C ASP A 282 -3.97 3.82 -18.27
N MET A 283 -5.08 3.07 -18.15
CA MET A 283 -5.05 1.65 -17.79
C MET A 283 -4.22 0.82 -18.77
N MET A 284 -4.36 1.06 -20.07
CA MET A 284 -3.58 0.37 -21.12
C MET A 284 -2.10 0.77 -21.11
N ALA A 285 -1.77 2.01 -20.72
CA ALA A 285 -0.39 2.42 -20.53
C ALA A 285 0.23 1.71 -19.32
N TYR A 286 -0.51 1.58 -18.21
CA TYR A 286 0.02 0.95 -17.00
C TYR A 286 0.24 -0.57 -17.14
N ILE A 287 -0.66 -1.30 -17.82
CA ILE A 287 -0.46 -2.75 -18.02
C ILE A 287 0.85 -3.05 -18.79
N SER A 288 1.32 -2.11 -19.62
CA SER A 288 2.59 -2.24 -20.34
C SER A 288 3.80 -2.39 -19.39
N GLU A 289 3.72 -1.86 -18.16
CA GLU A 289 4.78 -2.01 -17.15
C GLU A 289 5.05 -3.47 -16.77
N PHE A 290 4.04 -4.33 -16.87
CA PHE A 290 4.17 -5.76 -16.56
C PHE A 290 4.55 -6.60 -17.79
N ILE A 291 4.16 -6.17 -19.00
CA ILE A 291 4.46 -6.87 -20.26
C ILE A 291 5.91 -6.59 -20.70
N MET A 292 6.36 -5.34 -20.55
CA MET A 292 7.66 -4.88 -21.06
C MET A 292 8.87 -5.63 -20.45
N PRO A 293 8.94 -5.94 -19.15
CA PRO A 293 10.05 -6.71 -18.59
C PRO A 293 10.19 -8.11 -19.19
N LEU A 294 9.06 -8.80 -19.40
CA LEU A 294 9.06 -10.12 -20.03
C LEU A 294 9.47 -10.02 -21.51
N TRP A 295 8.92 -9.05 -22.23
CA TRP A 295 9.29 -8.78 -23.63
C TRP A 295 10.78 -8.46 -23.76
N PHE A 296 11.31 -7.60 -22.89
CA PHE A 296 12.71 -7.20 -22.87
C PHE A 296 13.64 -8.39 -22.58
N LEU A 297 13.28 -9.26 -21.64
CA LEU A 297 14.03 -10.48 -21.38
C LEU A 297 14.05 -11.41 -22.60
N LEU A 298 12.89 -11.65 -23.22
CA LEU A 298 12.80 -12.48 -24.42
C LEU A 298 13.64 -11.90 -25.57
N GLU A 299 13.62 -10.58 -25.73
CA GLU A 299 14.41 -9.88 -26.73
C GLU A 299 15.92 -10.05 -26.52
N ILE A 300 16.41 -9.91 -25.29
CA ILE A 300 17.81 -10.16 -24.93
C ILE A 300 18.17 -11.62 -25.20
N LEU A 301 17.33 -12.57 -24.80
CA LEU A 301 17.59 -14.01 -24.98
C LEU A 301 17.66 -14.39 -26.48
N ILE A 302 16.74 -13.87 -27.30
CA ILE A 302 16.74 -14.11 -28.75
C ILE A 302 18.00 -13.52 -29.39
N ARG A 303 18.40 -12.29 -29.02
CA ARG A 303 19.62 -11.67 -29.54
C ARG A 303 20.87 -12.41 -29.09
N ALA A 304 20.94 -12.81 -27.82
CA ALA A 304 22.05 -13.58 -27.29
C ALA A 304 22.19 -14.92 -28.03
N PHE A 305 21.07 -15.62 -28.28
CA PHE A 305 21.07 -16.84 -29.08
C PHE A 305 21.60 -16.61 -30.50
N LYS A 306 21.15 -15.57 -31.21
CA LYS A 306 21.66 -15.24 -32.56
C LYS A 306 23.16 -14.93 -32.57
N VAL A 307 23.66 -14.24 -31.55
CA VAL A 307 25.10 -13.96 -31.40
C VAL A 307 25.88 -15.25 -31.16
N LEU A 308 25.38 -16.14 -30.31
CA LEU A 308 26.00 -17.44 -30.05
C LEU A 308 25.95 -18.37 -31.27
N ALA A 309 24.87 -18.32 -32.04
CA ALA A 309 24.70 -19.05 -33.31
C ALA A 309 25.54 -18.46 -34.46
N LYS A 310 26.20 -17.30 -34.25
CA LYS A 310 26.97 -16.54 -35.25
C LYS A 310 26.11 -15.96 -36.40
N ASP A 311 24.80 -15.91 -36.21
CA ASP A 311 23.83 -15.28 -37.13
C ASP A 311 23.70 -13.77 -36.92
N ALA A 312 24.30 -13.23 -35.85
CA ALA A 312 24.27 -11.82 -35.52
C ALA A 312 25.59 -11.35 -34.90
N SER A 313 25.88 -10.06 -35.07
CA SER A 313 27.01 -9.40 -34.44
C SER A 313 26.77 -9.13 -32.95
N PRO A 314 27.81 -9.22 -32.09
CA PRO A 314 27.69 -8.89 -30.66
C PRO A 314 27.16 -7.47 -30.39
N HIS A 315 27.39 -6.52 -31.30
CA HIS A 315 26.92 -5.14 -31.13
C HIS A 315 25.38 -5.01 -31.09
N MET A 316 24.64 -6.01 -31.58
CA MET A 316 23.18 -6.04 -31.44
C MET A 316 22.74 -6.12 -29.97
N LEU A 317 23.58 -6.62 -29.06
CA LEU A 317 23.25 -6.64 -27.62
C LEU A 317 23.37 -5.25 -26.98
N TYR A 318 24.17 -4.34 -27.56
CA TYR A 318 24.38 -3.01 -26.99
C TYR A 318 23.10 -2.18 -26.96
N SER A 319 22.26 -2.24 -28.00
CA SER A 319 21.00 -1.50 -28.00
C SER A 319 20.06 -1.96 -26.87
N SER A 320 20.01 -3.26 -26.59
CA SER A 320 19.18 -3.81 -25.52
C SER A 320 19.69 -3.35 -24.16
N ILE A 321 21.01 -3.40 -23.94
CA ILE A 321 21.64 -2.90 -22.71
C ILE A 321 21.37 -1.41 -22.52
N ILE A 322 21.52 -0.59 -23.58
CA ILE A 322 21.25 0.85 -23.55
C ILE A 322 19.79 1.12 -23.17
N ILE A 323 18.83 0.39 -23.75
CA ILE A 323 17.41 0.54 -23.41
C ILE A 323 17.16 0.15 -21.94
N GLY A 324 17.75 -0.93 -21.46
CA GLY A 324 17.65 -1.34 -20.06
C GLY A 324 18.18 -0.27 -19.09
N ILE A 325 19.34 0.31 -19.39
CA ILE A 325 19.92 1.42 -18.63
C ILE A 325 18.97 2.63 -18.67
N ALA A 326 18.43 2.98 -19.84
CA ALA A 326 17.53 4.12 -19.99
C ALA A 326 16.24 3.95 -19.16
N ILE A 327 15.68 2.73 -19.09
CA ILE A 327 14.53 2.41 -18.24
C ILE A 327 14.90 2.57 -16.76
N GLY A 328 16.04 2.00 -16.34
CA GLY A 328 16.53 2.11 -14.96
C GLY A 328 16.75 3.57 -14.53
N VAL A 329 17.37 4.37 -15.40
CA VAL A 329 17.54 5.83 -15.20
C VAL A 329 16.18 6.51 -15.10
N GLY A 330 15.19 6.10 -15.90
CA GLY A 330 13.82 6.62 -15.83
C GLY A 330 13.17 6.41 -14.46
N PHE A 331 13.23 5.20 -13.91
CA PHE A 331 12.73 4.88 -12.57
C PHE A 331 13.48 5.64 -11.47
N PHE A 332 14.81 5.71 -11.56
CA PHE A 332 15.63 6.49 -10.65
C PHE A 332 15.23 7.98 -10.63
N MET A 333 15.05 8.57 -11.81
CA MET A 333 14.64 9.97 -11.93
C MET A 333 13.22 10.20 -11.38
N ALA A 334 12.30 9.26 -11.61
CA ALA A 334 10.94 9.32 -11.07
C ALA A 334 10.93 9.23 -9.53
N ALA A 335 11.66 8.27 -8.95
CA ALA A 335 11.80 8.13 -7.50
C ALA A 335 12.42 9.39 -6.88
N ARG A 336 13.52 9.89 -7.45
CA ARG A 336 14.19 11.12 -6.98
C ARG A 336 13.25 12.32 -7.04
N TYR A 337 12.51 12.49 -8.13
CA TYR A 337 11.54 13.57 -8.27
C TYR A 337 10.43 13.47 -7.21
N ALA A 338 9.87 12.27 -7.02
CA ALA A 338 8.80 12.03 -6.07
C ALA A 338 9.24 12.35 -4.62
N LEU A 339 10.41 11.84 -4.20
CA LEU A 339 11.00 12.11 -2.88
C LEU A 339 11.21 13.62 -2.65
N ARG A 340 11.73 14.31 -3.66
CA ARG A 340 11.93 15.76 -3.61
C ARG A 340 10.62 16.54 -3.46
N ARG A 341 9.55 16.05 -4.09
CA ARG A 341 8.29 16.79 -4.29
C ARG A 341 7.28 16.55 -3.17
N TYR A 342 7.17 15.32 -2.69
CA TYR A 342 6.11 14.87 -1.78
C TYR A 342 6.64 14.55 -0.37
N ASP A 343 7.92 14.21 -0.24
CA ASP A 343 8.59 14.01 1.06
C ASP A 343 9.51 15.17 1.45
N TYR A 344 9.57 16.22 0.61
CA TYR A 344 10.38 17.42 0.81
C TYR A 344 11.88 17.16 1.05
N MET A 345 12.35 15.97 0.67
CA MET A 345 13.69 15.47 0.98
C MET A 345 14.79 16.31 0.33
N PRO A 346 15.94 16.60 0.98
CA PRO A 346 17.07 17.34 0.40
C PRO A 346 17.62 16.70 -0.90
N ARG A 347 18.32 17.50 -1.72
CA ARG A 347 18.71 17.08 -3.08
C ARG A 347 19.67 15.89 -3.12
N LEU A 348 20.56 15.80 -2.13
CA LEU A 348 21.56 14.73 -2.02
C LEU A 348 20.92 13.48 -1.42
N ASP A 349 20.16 13.61 -0.33
CA ASP A 349 19.45 12.49 0.29
C ASP A 349 18.49 11.83 -0.70
N ALA A 350 17.70 12.62 -1.43
CA ALA A 350 16.81 12.11 -2.47
C ALA A 350 17.55 11.41 -3.62
N MET A 351 18.82 11.74 -3.86
CA MET A 351 19.64 11.06 -4.86
C MET A 351 20.09 9.69 -4.35
N PHE A 352 20.59 9.62 -3.12
CA PHE A 352 21.05 8.36 -2.52
C PHE A 352 19.88 7.40 -2.27
N GLU A 353 18.79 7.89 -1.68
CA GLU A 353 17.60 7.08 -1.42
C GLU A 353 16.91 6.61 -2.72
N ALA A 354 16.90 7.43 -3.78
CA ALA A 354 16.39 6.99 -5.08
C ALA A 354 17.27 5.89 -5.69
N LEU A 355 18.60 5.95 -5.50
CA LEU A 355 19.52 4.92 -5.97
C LEU A 355 19.30 3.61 -5.21
N GLU A 356 19.26 3.68 -3.87
CA GLU A 356 18.93 2.56 -2.99
C GLU A 356 17.60 1.90 -3.38
N THR A 357 16.56 2.72 -3.56
CA THR A 357 15.23 2.25 -3.94
C THR A 357 15.25 1.62 -5.32
N SER A 358 16.00 2.17 -6.28
CA SER A 358 16.11 1.60 -7.63
C SER A 358 16.77 0.22 -7.63
N ILE A 359 17.80 0.03 -6.80
CA ILE A 359 18.45 -1.27 -6.59
C ILE A 359 17.46 -2.25 -5.96
N TYR A 360 16.73 -1.82 -4.93
CA TYR A 360 15.71 -2.65 -4.30
C TYR A 360 14.57 -3.03 -5.27
N LEU A 361 14.08 -2.09 -6.09
CA LEU A 361 13.08 -2.38 -7.14
C LEU A 361 13.61 -3.42 -8.13
N PHE A 362 14.87 -3.29 -8.54
CA PHE A 362 15.49 -4.27 -9.43
C PHE A 362 15.63 -5.65 -8.79
N ILE A 363 16.03 -5.73 -7.51
CA ILE A 363 16.23 -7.02 -6.83
C ILE A 363 14.92 -7.70 -6.47
N VAL A 364 13.90 -6.94 -6.06
CA VAL A 364 12.63 -7.49 -5.56
C VAL A 364 11.60 -7.61 -6.66
N TRP A 365 11.30 -6.52 -7.40
CA TRP A 365 10.21 -6.51 -8.35
C TRP A 365 10.54 -7.18 -9.67
N PHE A 366 11.73 -6.97 -10.23
CA PHE A 366 12.05 -7.51 -11.56
C PHE A 366 11.98 -9.06 -11.60
N PRO A 367 12.60 -9.81 -10.68
CA PRO A 367 12.44 -11.26 -10.64
C PRO A 367 11.00 -11.70 -10.38
N LEU A 368 10.27 -10.93 -9.58
CA LEU A 368 8.88 -11.23 -9.23
C LEU A 368 7.95 -11.08 -10.44
N VAL A 369 8.13 -10.04 -11.26
CA VAL A 369 7.37 -9.85 -12.52
C VAL A 369 7.60 -11.03 -13.47
N LEU A 370 8.85 -11.47 -13.62
CA LEU A 370 9.17 -12.63 -14.46
C LEU A 370 8.54 -13.92 -13.91
N PHE A 371 8.66 -14.15 -12.60
CA PHE A 371 8.08 -15.31 -11.93
C PHE A 371 6.56 -15.35 -12.06
N ILE A 372 5.88 -14.23 -11.82
CA ILE A 372 4.41 -14.14 -11.91
C ILE A 372 3.95 -14.25 -13.37
N GLY A 373 4.67 -13.62 -14.32
CA GLY A 373 4.39 -13.79 -15.75
C GLY A 373 4.45 -15.25 -16.17
N PHE A 374 5.52 -15.96 -15.78
CA PHE A 374 5.65 -17.40 -16.00
C PHE A 374 4.53 -18.19 -15.31
N LYS A 375 4.25 -17.91 -14.03
CA LYS A 375 3.18 -18.57 -13.27
C LYS A 375 1.83 -18.43 -13.95
N ILE A 376 1.48 -17.24 -14.44
CA ILE A 376 0.18 -17.00 -15.09
C ILE A 376 0.07 -17.75 -16.42
N LEU A 377 1.17 -17.84 -17.18
CA LEU A 377 1.19 -18.53 -18.47
C LEU A 377 1.17 -20.06 -18.34
N PHE A 378 1.83 -20.63 -17.32
CA PHE A 378 2.11 -22.06 -17.26
C PHE A 378 1.55 -22.79 -16.03
N MET A 379 1.07 -22.08 -15.00
CA MET A 379 0.58 -22.69 -13.76
C MET A 379 -0.91 -22.43 -13.55
N LYS A 380 -1.61 -23.42 -12.95
CA LYS A 380 -3.02 -23.28 -12.58
C LYS A 380 -3.20 -22.17 -11.53
N LYS A 381 -4.34 -21.48 -11.59
CA LYS A 381 -4.75 -20.46 -10.61
C LYS A 381 -4.79 -21.08 -9.21
N ASP A 382 -4.08 -20.47 -8.26
CA ASP A 382 -4.11 -20.80 -6.83
C ASP A 382 -4.55 -19.54 -6.06
N MET A 383 -5.52 -19.70 -5.15
CA MET A 383 -6.18 -18.62 -4.40
C MET A 383 -5.70 -18.50 -2.95
N LYS A 384 -4.57 -19.09 -2.58
CA LYS A 384 -4.06 -19.00 -1.20
C LYS A 384 -3.77 -17.57 -0.76
N TRP A 385 -4.64 -17.05 0.11
CA TRP A 385 -4.45 -15.81 0.84
C TRP A 385 -3.36 -15.99 1.90
N GLY A 386 -2.27 -15.24 1.79
CA GLY A 386 -1.23 -15.14 2.82
C GLY A 386 -1.18 -13.71 3.35
N LYS A 387 -1.45 -13.52 4.64
CA LYS A 387 -1.40 -12.21 5.30
C LYS A 387 0.02 -11.69 5.44
N THR A 388 0.14 -10.38 5.55
CA THR A 388 1.33 -9.71 6.06
C THR A 388 1.26 -9.74 7.59
N ALA A 389 2.33 -10.14 8.28
CA ALA A 389 2.38 -10.08 9.74
C ALA A 389 2.74 -8.65 10.17
N HIS A 390 1.90 -8.04 11.01
CA HIS A 390 2.11 -6.72 11.65
C HIS A 390 2.34 -6.93 13.16
N GLY A 391 2.93 -5.96 13.87
CA GLY A 391 3.13 -6.04 15.33
C GLY A 391 4.31 -6.91 15.82
N LEU A 392 4.98 -7.68 14.94
CA LEU A 392 6.19 -8.45 15.31
C LEU A 392 7.30 -7.57 15.89
N VAL A 393 7.38 -6.31 15.48
CA VAL A 393 8.40 -5.36 15.99
C VAL A 393 8.19 -5.05 17.46
N GLN A 394 6.94 -4.91 17.92
CA GLN A 394 6.65 -4.64 19.33
C GLN A 394 6.89 -5.88 20.21
N GLU A 395 6.49 -7.06 19.73
CA GLU A 395 6.75 -8.31 20.42
C GLU A 395 8.24 -8.67 20.46
N GLU A 396 8.97 -8.49 19.36
CA GLU A 396 10.41 -8.72 19.33
C GLU A 396 11.20 -7.63 20.06
N GLU A 397 10.81 -6.36 20.01
CA GLU A 397 11.45 -5.34 20.87
C GLU A 397 11.25 -5.66 22.35
N ALA A 398 10.04 -6.08 22.75
CA ALA A 398 9.77 -6.49 24.11
C ALA A 398 10.60 -7.74 24.48
N SER A 399 10.71 -8.71 23.58
CA SER A 399 11.51 -9.93 23.74
C SER A 399 13.01 -9.63 23.82
N ILE A 400 13.54 -8.77 22.95
CA ILE A 400 14.95 -8.34 22.93
C ILE A 400 15.26 -7.52 24.18
N LYS A 401 14.39 -6.58 24.59
CA LYS A 401 14.55 -5.83 25.86
C LYS A 401 14.55 -6.78 27.06
N ALA A 402 13.69 -7.79 27.08
CA ALA A 402 13.67 -8.80 28.13
C ALA A 402 14.94 -9.67 28.14
N PHE A 403 15.42 -10.08 26.96
CA PHE A 403 16.67 -10.83 26.82
C PHE A 403 17.89 -10.01 27.28
N LEU A 404 18.02 -8.77 26.82
CA LEU A 404 19.10 -7.86 27.21
C LEU A 404 19.09 -7.57 28.72
N LYS A 405 17.91 -7.39 29.33
CA LYS A 405 17.77 -7.23 30.78
C LYS A 405 18.30 -8.45 31.54
N LYS A 406 17.96 -9.66 31.06
CA LYS A 406 18.42 -10.93 31.66
C LYS A 406 19.94 -11.11 31.56
N GLU A 407 20.55 -10.75 30.43
CA GLU A 407 22.01 -10.81 30.26
C GLU A 407 22.75 -9.75 31.08
N LEU A 408 22.17 -8.56 31.24
CA LEU A 408 22.71 -7.51 32.11
C LEU A 408 22.71 -7.96 33.59
N GLU A 409 21.65 -8.63 34.04
CA GLU A 409 21.54 -9.18 35.41
C GLU A 409 22.58 -10.29 35.65
N LYS A 410 22.76 -11.21 34.69
CA LYS A 410 23.83 -12.23 34.77
C LYS A 410 25.21 -11.60 34.86
N THR A 411 25.48 -10.59 34.02
CA THR A 411 26.77 -9.91 34.01
C THR A 411 27.06 -9.24 35.36
N LYS A 412 26.08 -8.55 35.95
CA LYS A 412 26.21 -7.97 37.30
C LYS A 412 26.49 -9.04 38.37
N GLN A 413 25.85 -10.20 38.28
CA GLN A 413 26.10 -11.31 39.19
C GLN A 413 27.52 -11.86 39.06
N TYR A 414 28.00 -12.10 37.83
CA TYR A 414 29.38 -12.52 37.58
C TYR A 414 30.41 -11.50 38.09
N THR A 415 30.19 -10.21 37.86
CA THR A 415 31.07 -9.15 38.37
C THR A 415 31.10 -9.15 39.90
N LYS A 416 29.96 -9.35 40.56
CA LYS A 416 29.88 -9.43 42.02
C LYS A 416 30.64 -10.64 42.57
N GLU A 417 30.42 -11.83 42.00
CA GLU A 417 31.12 -13.05 42.39
C GLU A 417 32.63 -12.95 42.17
N TYR A 418 33.06 -12.37 41.04
CA TYR A 418 34.48 -12.17 40.75
C TYR A 418 35.12 -11.15 41.70
N THR A 419 34.41 -10.08 42.03
CA THR A 419 34.86 -9.08 43.00
C THR A 419 35.01 -9.68 44.40
N GLU A 420 34.07 -10.50 44.84
CA GLU A 420 34.17 -11.21 46.12
C GLU A 420 35.33 -12.22 46.14
N LYS A 421 35.56 -12.95 45.05
CA LYS A 421 36.74 -13.82 44.90
C LYS A 421 38.06 -13.06 44.95
N ILE A 422 38.12 -11.86 44.37
CA ILE A 422 39.31 -11.00 44.46
C ILE A 422 39.50 -10.52 45.90
N LYS A 423 38.45 -10.06 46.58
CA LYS A 423 38.52 -9.64 47.98
C LYS A 423 39.01 -10.77 48.89
N GLN A 424 38.50 -11.99 48.71
CA GLN A 424 38.99 -13.18 49.44
C GLN A 424 40.48 -13.44 49.17
N LYS A 425 40.91 -13.43 47.91
CA LYS A 425 42.34 -13.61 47.57
C LYS A 425 43.25 -12.51 48.10
N ILE A 426 42.75 -11.27 48.21
CA ILE A 426 43.50 -10.15 48.80
C ILE A 426 43.59 -10.34 50.32
N ALA A 427 42.50 -10.74 50.99
CA ALA A 427 42.50 -11.05 52.42
C ALA A 427 43.48 -12.19 52.77
N GLU A 428 43.48 -13.27 51.99
CA GLU A 428 44.41 -14.41 52.15
C GLU A 428 45.88 -14.05 51.92
N LYS A 429 46.17 -12.99 51.15
CA LYS A 429 47.54 -12.49 50.91
C LYS A 429 47.99 -11.42 51.91
N GLY A 430 47.07 -10.80 52.65
CA GLY A 430 47.37 -9.78 53.66
C GLY A 430 47.72 -10.35 55.04
N GLU A 431 47.60 -11.67 55.24
CA GLU A 431 47.96 -12.38 56.48
C GLU A 431 49.33 -13.11 56.40
N LYS A 432 50.15 -12.80 55.40
CA LYS A 432 51.57 -13.17 55.31
C LYS A 432 52.44 -11.93 55.31
#